data_AF-A0A2U3WG98-F1
#
_entry.id   AF-A0A2U3WG98-F1
#
_cell.length_a   1.000
_cell.length_b   1.000
_cell.length_c   1.000
_cell.angle_alpha   90.00
_cell.angle_beta   90.00
_cell.angle_gamma   90.00
#
_symmetry.space_group_name_H-M   'P 1'
#
loop_
_entity.id
_entity.type
_entity.pdbx_description
1 polymer ?
#
loop_
_entity_poly.entity_id
_entity_poly.type
_entity_poly.pdbx_seq_one_letter_code
_entity_poly.pdbx_strand_id
1 'polypeptide(L)'
;MRLYSIDSEYNPWRKLTQLVEEVNSQQGNEEQQPEVPILYHDVTSLLLIQILMMPQPLRKDHFTCIVKVLFTLLYTQALVALSVKCNEEDRSAWKHTGALKKNTCDAEKSYEVLLSFVISELSKGKLYHEEGTQECAMVSPIAWSPESMEKYLQDFCLPFLRITSLLQHHLFGEDLPSCQEEEEFSILSCCLGLLPTFYQTEHPFISASCLDWPVPAFDIISQWCFEINSFTERHAEQGKALLIQESRWKLPHLLQLPENYNTIFQYYHRKTCSVCTKVPKDPAVCLVCGTFVCLKGLCCKQQSYCECVLHSQNCGAGTGIFLLINASVIIIIRGHRFCLWGSVYLDAHGEEDRDLRRGKPLYICKERYKVLEQQWISHTFDHINKRWGPHYNGL
;
A
#
# COMPACT_ATOMS: atom_id res chain seq x y z
N MET A 1 5.82 -24.54 -3.45
CA MET A 1 5.21 -23.23 -3.75
C MET A 1 3.70 -23.45 -3.70
N ARG A 2 3.03 -23.10 -2.59
CA ARG A 2 1.57 -22.98 -2.66
C ARG A 2 1.34 -21.71 -3.48
N LEU A 3 0.83 -21.88 -4.69
CA LEU A 3 0.24 -20.78 -5.44
C LEU A 3 -0.79 -20.18 -4.48
N TYR A 4 -0.63 -18.91 -4.12
CA TYR A 4 -1.70 -18.18 -3.45
C TYR A 4 -2.90 -18.30 -4.38
N SER A 5 -3.93 -19.06 -3.98
CA SER A 5 -5.23 -18.96 -4.65
C SER A 5 -5.78 -17.61 -4.21
N ILE A 6 -5.49 -16.57 -4.98
CA ILE A 6 -6.31 -15.37 -4.94
C ILE A 6 -7.71 -15.85 -5.30
N ASP A 7 -8.66 -15.55 -4.42
CA ASP A 7 -10.03 -16.04 -4.53
C ASP A 7 -10.54 -15.75 -5.93
N SER A 8 -10.98 -16.78 -6.67
CA SER A 8 -11.43 -16.60 -8.06
C SER A 8 -12.68 -15.72 -8.15
N GLU A 9 -13.38 -15.55 -7.04
CA GLU A 9 -14.50 -14.63 -6.88
C GLU A 9 -14.05 -13.16 -6.81
N TYR A 10 -12.83 -12.90 -6.35
CA TYR A 10 -12.26 -11.55 -6.30
C TYR A 10 -11.47 -11.26 -7.58
N ASN A 11 -12.18 -10.77 -8.59
CA ASN A 11 -11.58 -10.35 -9.85
C ASN A 11 -11.63 -8.82 -10.02
N PRO A 12 -10.63 -8.07 -9.50
CA PRO A 12 -10.60 -6.61 -9.62
C PRO A 12 -10.59 -6.14 -11.07
N TRP A 13 -10.10 -6.97 -12.01
CA TRP A 13 -10.11 -6.65 -13.44
C TRP A 13 -11.52 -6.40 -13.99
N ARG A 14 -12.54 -7.09 -13.47
CA ARG A 14 -13.93 -6.89 -13.88
C ARG A 14 -14.43 -5.49 -13.52
N LYS A 15 -14.12 -5.01 -12.31
CA LYS A 15 -14.47 -3.65 -11.86
C LYS A 15 -13.76 -2.53 -12.64
N LEU A 16 -12.64 -2.87 -13.28
CA LEU A 16 -11.85 -1.93 -14.06
C LEU A 16 -12.26 -1.87 -15.54
N THR A 17 -12.90 -2.91 -16.05
CA THR A 17 -13.14 -3.09 -17.50
C THR A 17 -14.60 -3.31 -17.89
N GLN A 18 -15.50 -3.43 -16.91
CA GLN A 18 -16.93 -3.64 -17.15
C GLN A 18 -17.75 -2.72 -16.26
N LEU A 19 -18.86 -2.20 -16.80
CA LEU A 19 -19.91 -1.58 -16.01
C LEU A 19 -20.68 -2.69 -15.30
N VAL A 20 -20.79 -2.60 -13.98
CA VAL A 20 -21.57 -3.56 -13.19
C VAL A 20 -23.03 -3.15 -13.31
N GLU A 21 -23.83 -3.96 -14.00
CA GLU A 21 -25.29 -3.80 -13.96
C GLU A 21 -25.78 -4.02 -12.53
N GLU A 22 -26.59 -3.11 -11.99
CA GLU A 22 -27.27 -3.30 -10.71
C GLU A 22 -28.07 -4.61 -10.79
N VAL A 23 -27.58 -5.65 -10.13
CA VAL A 23 -28.31 -6.90 -10.01
C VAL A 23 -29.58 -6.57 -9.23
N ASN A 24 -30.72 -6.61 -9.93
CA ASN A 24 -32.05 -6.54 -9.33
C ASN A 24 -32.05 -7.36 -8.04
N SER A 25 -32.50 -6.71 -6.98
CA SER A 25 -32.56 -7.16 -5.59
C SER A 25 -33.48 -8.36 -5.38
N GLN A 26 -33.19 -9.50 -6.00
CA GLN A 26 -33.88 -10.77 -5.78
C GLN A 26 -32.96 -11.97 -6.09
N GLN A 27 -31.93 -12.18 -5.29
CA GLN A 27 -31.45 -13.54 -4.99
C GLN A 27 -30.48 -13.58 -3.81
N GLY A 28 -30.91 -14.23 -2.74
CA GLY A 28 -30.04 -14.95 -1.80
C GLY A 28 -29.27 -14.12 -0.78
N ASN A 29 -29.73 -14.16 0.48
CA ASN A 29 -28.93 -13.87 1.67
C ASN A 29 -27.68 -14.76 1.71
N GLU A 30 -26.56 -14.24 1.23
CA GLU A 30 -25.26 -14.47 1.84
C GLU A 30 -24.76 -13.09 2.27
N GLU A 31 -24.19 -12.98 3.46
CA GLU A 31 -23.59 -11.75 3.97
C GLU A 31 -22.45 -11.33 3.02
N GLN A 32 -22.78 -10.62 1.93
CA GLN A 32 -21.81 -10.03 1.03
C GLN A 32 -21.03 -9.03 1.88
N GLN A 33 -19.83 -9.43 2.30
CA GLN A 33 -18.91 -8.54 2.99
C GLN A 33 -18.79 -7.28 2.13
N PRO A 34 -18.86 -6.08 2.75
CA PRO A 34 -18.71 -4.86 1.99
C PRO A 34 -17.34 -4.86 1.31
N GLU A 35 -17.35 -5.05 0.00
CA GLU A 35 -16.13 -5.06 -0.78
C GLU A 35 -15.52 -3.65 -0.73
N VAL A 36 -14.21 -3.58 -0.55
CA VAL A 36 -13.50 -2.30 -0.51
C VAL A 36 -13.73 -1.59 -1.87
N PRO A 37 -14.07 -0.29 -1.89
CA PRO A 37 -14.16 0.46 -3.14
C PRO A 37 -12.87 0.40 -3.97
N ILE A 38 -12.99 0.28 -5.29
CA ILE A 38 -11.82 0.09 -6.17
C ILE A 38 -10.85 1.28 -6.10
N LEU A 39 -11.36 2.50 -5.88
CA LEU A 39 -10.55 3.71 -5.70
C LEU A 39 -9.66 3.70 -4.45
N TYR A 40 -9.85 2.77 -3.50
CA TYR A 40 -8.94 2.58 -2.37
C TYR A 40 -7.83 1.56 -2.62
N HIS A 41 -7.83 0.88 -3.76
CA HIS A 41 -6.84 -0.16 -4.03
C HIS A 41 -5.52 0.44 -4.51
N ASP A 42 -4.40 -0.15 -4.06
CA ASP A 42 -3.08 0.21 -4.53
C ASP A 42 -2.86 -0.34 -5.95
N VAL A 43 -2.67 0.57 -6.91
CA VAL A 43 -2.54 0.25 -8.34
C VAL A 43 -1.29 -0.59 -8.63
N THR A 44 -0.21 -0.39 -7.87
CA THR A 44 1.02 -1.18 -7.99
C THR A 44 0.80 -2.64 -7.59
N SER A 45 0.08 -2.86 -6.49
CA SER A 45 -0.32 -4.18 -6.03
C SER A 45 -1.25 -4.86 -7.03
N LEU A 46 -2.22 -4.13 -7.60
CA LEU A 46 -3.08 -4.64 -8.67
C LEU A 46 -2.28 -5.04 -9.92
N LEU A 47 -1.29 -4.25 -10.32
CA LEU A 47 -0.38 -4.59 -11.43
C LEU A 47 0.36 -5.90 -11.17
N LEU A 48 0.97 -6.04 -10.00
CA LEU A 48 1.71 -7.26 -9.63
C LEU A 48 0.79 -8.48 -9.56
N ILE A 49 -0.38 -8.34 -8.94
CA ILE A 49 -1.38 -9.41 -8.87
C ILE A 49 -1.79 -9.84 -10.29
N GLN A 50 -2.16 -8.89 -11.15
CA GLN A 50 -2.61 -9.20 -12.50
C GLN A 50 -1.50 -9.91 -13.30
N ILE A 51 -0.26 -9.42 -13.24
CA ILE A 51 0.89 -10.04 -13.91
C ILE A 51 1.15 -11.47 -13.42
N LEU A 52 1.11 -11.69 -12.10
CA LEU A 52 1.36 -13.00 -11.49
C LEU A 52 0.25 -14.01 -11.79
N MET A 53 -0.97 -13.54 -12.05
CA MET A 53 -2.12 -14.37 -12.40
C MET A 53 -2.22 -14.69 -13.90
N MET A 54 -1.47 -14.00 -14.76
CA MET A 54 -1.52 -14.21 -16.21
C MET A 54 -0.84 -15.52 -16.65
N PRO A 55 -1.40 -16.26 -17.62
CA PRO A 55 -0.75 -17.41 -18.22
C PRO A 55 0.60 -17.01 -18.86
N GLN A 56 1.62 -17.85 -18.62
CA GLN A 56 2.96 -17.64 -19.19
C GLN A 56 3.09 -18.32 -20.56
N PRO A 57 3.82 -17.73 -21.53
CA PRO A 57 4.58 -16.49 -21.42
C PRO A 57 3.72 -15.22 -21.50
N LEU A 58 3.97 -14.26 -20.62
CA LEU A 58 3.36 -12.94 -20.68
C LEU A 58 3.86 -12.18 -21.91
N ARG A 59 2.96 -11.73 -22.79
CA ARG A 59 3.29 -10.88 -23.94
C ARG A 59 3.28 -9.40 -23.56
N LYS A 60 4.09 -8.59 -24.23
CA LYS A 60 4.17 -7.14 -24.01
C LYS A 60 2.81 -6.45 -24.18
N ASP A 61 2.04 -6.81 -25.20
CA ASP A 61 0.71 -6.23 -25.44
C ASP A 61 -0.25 -6.44 -24.26
N HIS A 62 -0.18 -7.60 -23.59
CA HIS A 62 -0.97 -7.87 -22.39
C HIS A 62 -0.54 -6.96 -21.24
N PHE A 63 0.77 -6.83 -21.02
CA PHE A 63 1.33 -5.94 -20.01
C PHE A 63 0.91 -4.48 -20.25
N THR A 64 1.09 -3.98 -21.47
CA THR A 64 0.69 -2.61 -21.85
C THR A 64 -0.82 -2.39 -21.67
N CYS A 65 -1.66 -3.37 -22.02
CA CYS A 65 -3.11 -3.29 -21.78
C CYS A 65 -3.44 -3.16 -20.28
N ILE A 66 -2.79 -3.97 -19.43
CA ILE A 66 -2.96 -3.88 -17.96
C ILE A 66 -2.53 -2.50 -17.46
N VAL A 67 -1.38 -2.01 -17.91
CA VAL A 67 -0.85 -0.70 -17.51
C VAL A 67 -1.80 0.43 -17.90
N LYS A 68 -2.36 0.41 -19.12
CA LYS A 68 -3.34 1.41 -19.59
C LYS A 68 -4.60 1.45 -18.72
N VAL A 69 -5.19 0.29 -18.44
CA VAL A 69 -6.39 0.18 -17.60
C VAL A 69 -6.10 0.62 -16.17
N LEU A 70 -4.95 0.25 -15.61
CA LEU A 70 -4.57 0.65 -14.27
C LEU A 70 -4.21 2.15 -14.17
N PHE A 71 -3.70 2.73 -15.25
CA PHE A 71 -3.42 4.16 -15.30
C PHE A 71 -4.69 5.01 -15.24
N THR A 72 -5.81 4.58 -15.84
CA THR A 72 -7.09 5.31 -15.72
C THR A 72 -7.64 5.28 -14.29
N LEU A 73 -7.49 4.15 -13.57
CA LEU A 73 -7.79 4.08 -12.14
C LEU A 73 -6.91 5.04 -11.34
N LEU A 74 -5.58 4.98 -11.53
CA LEU A 74 -4.61 5.83 -10.83
C LEU A 74 -4.90 7.32 -11.05
N TYR A 75 -5.18 7.69 -12.30
CA TYR A 75 -5.50 9.08 -12.64
C TYR A 75 -6.79 9.53 -11.96
N THR A 76 -7.80 8.66 -11.89
CA THR A 76 -9.05 8.96 -11.18
C THR A 76 -8.80 9.11 -9.68
N GLN A 77 -7.94 8.28 -9.07
CA GLN A 77 -7.52 8.45 -7.68
C GLN A 77 -6.84 9.81 -7.46
N ALA A 78 -6.00 10.26 -8.40
CA ALA A 78 -5.38 11.58 -8.35
C ALA A 78 -6.42 12.71 -8.37
N LEU A 79 -7.42 12.62 -9.24
CA LEU A 79 -8.53 13.60 -9.33
C LEU A 79 -9.37 13.62 -8.06
N VAL A 80 -9.68 12.45 -7.50
CA VAL A 80 -10.42 12.33 -6.24
C VAL A 80 -9.61 12.93 -5.09
N ALA A 81 -8.33 12.59 -4.96
CA ALA A 81 -7.45 13.17 -3.95
C ALA A 81 -7.33 14.71 -4.08
N LEU A 82 -7.25 15.22 -5.31
CA LEU A 82 -7.25 16.66 -5.59
C LEU A 82 -8.57 17.30 -5.14
N SER A 83 -9.71 16.69 -5.47
CA SER A 83 -11.03 17.22 -5.11
C SER A 83 -11.27 17.33 -3.60
N VAL A 84 -10.69 16.41 -2.81
CA VAL A 84 -10.74 16.44 -1.34
C VAL A 84 -9.82 17.54 -0.78
N LYS A 85 -8.69 17.84 -1.44
CA LYS A 85 -7.76 18.92 -1.05
C LYS A 85 -8.28 20.32 -1.39
N CYS A 86 -9.15 20.45 -2.39
CA CYS A 86 -9.80 21.71 -2.74
C CYS A 86 -10.78 22.16 -1.65
N ASN A 87 -10.85 23.47 -1.41
CA ASN A 87 -11.90 24.04 -0.56
C ASN A 87 -13.26 24.07 -1.30
N GLU A 88 -14.33 24.49 -0.64
CA GLU A 88 -15.67 24.52 -1.23
C GLU A 88 -15.79 25.48 -2.44
N GLU A 89 -15.10 26.63 -2.38
CA GLU A 89 -15.09 27.63 -3.44
C GLU A 89 -14.39 27.09 -4.70
N ASP A 90 -13.21 26.50 -4.54
CA ASP A 90 -12.44 25.83 -5.57
C ASP A 90 -13.27 24.73 -6.22
N ARG A 91 -13.87 23.84 -5.41
CA ARG A 91 -14.72 22.75 -5.94
C ARG A 91 -15.86 23.28 -6.79
N SER A 92 -16.50 24.37 -6.36
CA SER A 92 -17.58 25.01 -7.10
C SER A 92 -17.08 25.63 -8.42
N ALA A 93 -15.93 26.32 -8.39
CA ALA A 93 -15.32 26.90 -9.59
C ALA A 93 -14.92 25.85 -10.64
N TRP A 94 -14.31 24.74 -10.21
CA TRP A 94 -13.91 23.64 -11.10
C TRP A 94 -15.11 22.88 -11.65
N LYS A 95 -16.15 22.67 -10.83
CA LYS A 95 -17.41 22.09 -11.28
C LYS A 95 -18.01 22.90 -12.44
N HIS A 96 -18.06 24.22 -12.32
CA HIS A 96 -18.53 25.11 -13.40
C HIS A 96 -17.60 25.09 -14.62
N THR A 97 -16.29 25.23 -14.43
CA THR A 97 -15.31 25.29 -15.52
C THR A 97 -15.33 24.02 -16.39
N GLY A 98 -15.33 22.84 -15.79
CA GLY A 98 -15.38 21.58 -16.54
C GLY A 98 -16.73 21.33 -17.22
N ALA A 99 -17.85 21.77 -16.62
CA ALA A 99 -19.17 21.64 -17.24
C ALA A 99 -19.28 22.41 -18.57
N LEU A 100 -18.61 23.57 -18.67
CA LEU A 100 -18.54 24.34 -19.92
C LEU A 100 -17.75 23.62 -21.04
N LYS A 101 -16.80 22.76 -20.66
CA LYS A 101 -15.93 22.02 -21.59
C LYS A 101 -16.42 20.59 -21.90
N LYS A 102 -17.52 20.13 -21.30
CA LYS A 102 -18.01 18.74 -21.39
C LYS A 102 -18.35 18.30 -22.82
N ASN A 103 -18.78 19.21 -23.69
CA ASN A 103 -19.19 18.89 -25.07
C ASN A 103 -18.03 18.94 -26.09
N THR A 104 -16.78 18.99 -25.63
CA THR A 104 -15.60 18.97 -26.50
C THR A 104 -15.27 17.54 -26.94
N CYS A 105 -14.61 17.39 -28.09
CA CYS A 105 -14.24 16.09 -28.67
C CYS A 105 -13.34 15.25 -27.73
N ASP A 106 -12.56 15.90 -26.86
CA ASP A 106 -11.57 15.26 -25.98
C ASP A 106 -11.98 15.32 -24.50
N ALA A 107 -13.28 15.36 -24.20
CA ALA A 107 -13.80 15.49 -22.84
C ALA A 107 -13.28 14.41 -21.88
N GLU A 108 -13.09 13.17 -22.35
CA GLU A 108 -12.56 12.04 -21.55
C GLU A 108 -11.03 12.10 -21.36
N LYS A 109 -10.35 13.05 -22.01
CA LYS A 109 -8.91 13.33 -21.91
C LYS A 109 -8.62 14.75 -21.42
N SER A 110 -9.60 15.41 -20.80
CA SER A 110 -9.44 16.71 -20.14
C SER A 110 -9.55 16.53 -18.63
N TYR A 111 -8.48 16.88 -17.91
CA TYR A 111 -8.50 16.79 -16.45
C TYR A 111 -9.54 17.73 -15.84
N GLU A 112 -9.86 18.88 -16.46
CA GLU A 112 -10.87 19.81 -15.93
C GLU A 112 -12.28 19.22 -16.03
N VAL A 113 -12.60 18.56 -17.16
CA VAL A 113 -13.89 17.90 -17.35
C VAL A 113 -14.04 16.72 -16.40
N LEU A 114 -13.00 15.88 -16.29
CA LEU A 114 -13.00 14.73 -15.39
C LEU A 114 -13.07 15.16 -13.92
N LEU A 115 -12.31 16.18 -13.51
CA LEU A 115 -12.35 16.72 -12.15
C LEU A 115 -13.74 17.28 -11.81
N SER A 116 -14.33 18.06 -12.72
CA SER A 116 -15.70 18.58 -12.56
C SER A 116 -16.71 17.45 -12.38
N PHE A 117 -16.57 16.37 -13.15
CA PHE A 117 -17.43 15.20 -13.04
C PHE A 117 -17.24 14.46 -11.70
N VAL A 118 -15.99 14.19 -11.29
CA VAL A 118 -15.66 13.57 -9.99
C VAL A 118 -16.23 14.40 -8.83
N ILE A 119 -16.05 15.72 -8.84
CA ILE A 119 -16.63 16.62 -7.83
C ILE A 119 -18.15 16.48 -7.81
N SER A 120 -18.79 16.45 -8.98
CA SER A 120 -20.24 16.32 -9.10
C SER A 120 -20.76 15.00 -8.52
N GLU A 121 -20.11 13.88 -8.83
CA GLU A 121 -20.52 12.55 -8.35
C GLU A 121 -20.29 12.40 -6.84
N LEU A 122 -19.14 12.83 -6.33
CA LEU A 122 -18.82 12.74 -4.89
C LEU A 122 -19.63 13.74 -4.04
N SER A 123 -20.09 14.85 -4.62
CA SER A 123 -20.97 15.80 -3.93
C SER A 123 -22.36 15.25 -3.63
N LYS A 124 -22.76 14.12 -4.25
CA LYS A 124 -24.01 13.42 -3.94
C LYS A 124 -23.95 12.70 -2.58
N GLY A 125 -22.74 12.37 -2.10
CA GLY A 125 -22.52 11.67 -0.85
C GLY A 125 -22.07 12.58 0.29
N LYS A 126 -21.61 11.97 1.38
CA LYS A 126 -21.15 12.70 2.57
C LYS A 126 -19.68 13.12 2.52
N LEU A 127 -18.95 12.77 1.45
CA LEU A 127 -17.50 12.92 1.39
C LEU A 127 -17.02 14.36 1.65
N TYR A 128 -17.72 15.39 1.19
CA TYR A 128 -17.29 16.78 1.38
C TYR A 128 -17.87 17.46 2.62
N HIS A 129 -18.76 16.80 3.37
CA HIS A 129 -19.33 17.39 4.57
C HIS A 129 -18.28 17.39 5.70
N GLU A 130 -18.11 18.52 6.38
CA GLU A 130 -17.24 18.66 7.54
C GLU A 130 -18.11 18.64 8.81
N GLU A 131 -18.34 17.46 9.38
CA GLU A 131 -18.93 17.36 10.72
C GLU A 131 -17.80 17.46 11.75
N GLY A 132 -17.48 18.68 12.18
CA GLY A 132 -16.97 18.97 13.53
C GLY A 132 -15.61 18.40 13.95
N THR A 133 -14.63 19.29 14.10
CA THR A 133 -13.47 19.15 15.01
C THR A 133 -12.50 17.99 14.75
N GLN A 134 -11.81 18.04 13.61
CA GLN A 134 -10.36 17.89 13.60
C GLN A 134 -9.83 18.66 12.39
N GLU A 135 -9.17 19.79 12.65
CA GLU A 135 -8.33 20.45 11.67
C GLU A 135 -7.32 19.41 11.17
N CYS A 136 -7.60 18.79 10.03
CA CYS A 136 -6.62 18.01 9.32
C CYS A 136 -5.47 18.97 9.04
N ALA A 137 -4.33 18.69 9.70
CA ALA A 137 -3.20 19.59 9.82
C ALA A 137 -2.91 20.36 8.52
N MET A 138 -3.01 21.69 8.60
CA MET A 138 -2.37 22.66 7.71
C MET A 138 -2.48 22.34 6.20
N VAL A 139 -3.69 22.30 5.65
CA VAL A 139 -3.83 22.61 4.22
C VAL A 139 -3.67 24.13 4.10
N SER A 140 -2.46 24.58 3.77
CA SER A 140 -2.27 25.95 3.30
C SER A 140 -3.29 26.20 2.18
N PRO A 141 -3.94 27.38 2.08
CA PRO A 141 -4.79 27.67 0.92
C PRO A 141 -3.89 27.74 -0.31
N ILE A 142 -3.63 26.59 -0.93
CA ILE A 142 -2.92 26.49 -2.19
C ILE A 142 -3.91 27.04 -3.21
N ALA A 143 -3.63 28.25 -3.72
CA ALA A 143 -4.31 28.72 -4.91
C ALA A 143 -3.91 27.78 -6.06
N TRP A 144 -4.85 26.97 -6.52
CA TRP A 144 -4.61 26.02 -7.60
C TRP A 144 -4.64 26.75 -8.95
N SER A 145 -3.50 26.81 -9.63
CA SER A 145 -3.42 27.22 -11.03
C SER A 145 -3.49 25.98 -11.94
N PRO A 146 -3.85 26.12 -13.22
CA PRO A 146 -3.82 25.01 -14.17
C PRO A 146 -2.47 24.27 -14.18
N GLU A 147 -1.37 25.00 -14.09
CA GLU A 147 -0.01 24.44 -14.09
C GLU A 147 0.30 23.68 -12.80
N SER A 148 -0.13 24.19 -11.63
CA SER A 148 0.10 23.50 -10.36
C SER A 148 -0.78 22.25 -10.22
N MET A 149 -1.97 22.25 -10.81
CA MET A 149 -2.82 21.06 -10.92
C MET A 149 -2.20 19.99 -11.80
N GLU A 150 -1.77 20.35 -13.00
CA GLU A 150 -1.14 19.42 -13.93
C GLU A 150 0.13 18.81 -13.30
N LYS A 151 0.97 19.64 -12.68
CA LYS A 151 2.14 19.17 -11.92
C LYS A 151 1.75 18.20 -10.80
N TYR A 152 0.69 18.50 -10.04
CA TYR A 152 0.20 17.61 -8.98
C TYR A 152 -0.26 16.25 -9.52
N LEU A 153 -1.01 16.23 -10.62
CA LEU A 153 -1.50 15.00 -11.25
C LEU A 153 -0.33 14.15 -11.76
N GLN A 154 0.67 14.78 -12.37
CA GLN A 154 1.90 14.13 -12.80
C GLN A 154 2.67 13.55 -11.61
N ASP A 155 2.95 14.36 -10.59
CA ASP A 155 3.67 13.95 -9.37
C ASP A 155 2.94 12.81 -8.63
N PHE A 156 1.62 12.79 -8.65
CA PHE A 156 0.80 11.72 -8.06
C PHE A 156 0.98 10.39 -8.79
N CYS A 157 0.99 10.41 -10.13
CA CYS A 157 1.06 9.19 -10.93
C CYS A 157 2.50 8.69 -11.18
N LEU A 158 3.50 9.56 -11.02
CA LEU A 158 4.91 9.27 -11.33
C LEU A 158 5.50 8.04 -10.61
N PRO A 159 5.22 7.77 -9.32
CA PRO A 159 5.73 6.56 -8.65
C PRO A 159 5.30 5.26 -9.35
N PHE A 160 4.04 5.20 -9.81
CA PHE A 160 3.54 4.04 -10.55
C PHE A 160 4.26 3.88 -11.88
N LEU A 161 4.48 4.97 -12.63
CA LEU A 161 5.22 4.93 -13.89
C LEU A 161 6.66 4.43 -13.70
N ARG A 162 7.36 4.89 -12.65
CA ARG A 162 8.72 4.43 -12.30
C ARG A 162 8.76 2.93 -12.01
N ILE A 163 7.87 2.43 -11.14
CA ILE A 163 7.81 1.01 -10.78
C ILE A 163 7.43 0.15 -11.99
N THR A 164 6.47 0.60 -12.78
CA THR A 164 6.02 -0.11 -13.98
C THR A 164 7.12 -0.20 -15.03
N SER A 165 7.93 0.87 -15.20
CA SER A 165 9.08 0.87 -16.12
C SER A 165 10.17 -0.10 -15.67
N LEU A 166 10.48 -0.13 -14.36
CA LEU A 166 11.40 -1.13 -13.79
C LEU A 166 10.90 -2.56 -14.00
N LEU A 167 9.59 -2.78 -13.86
CA LEU A 167 8.98 -4.08 -14.09
C LEU A 167 9.00 -4.47 -15.57
N GLN A 168 8.75 -3.53 -16.49
CA GLN A 168 8.86 -3.73 -17.94
C GLN A 168 10.30 -4.14 -18.32
N HIS A 169 11.31 -3.45 -17.80
CA HIS A 169 12.72 -3.80 -17.98
C HIS A 169 12.99 -5.23 -17.49
N HIS A 170 12.51 -5.59 -16.30
CA HIS A 170 12.72 -6.92 -15.74
C HIS A 170 12.05 -8.04 -16.56
N LEU A 171 10.82 -7.82 -17.02
CA LEU A 171 10.03 -8.83 -17.72
C LEU A 171 10.44 -9.01 -19.19
N PHE A 172 10.83 -7.93 -19.87
CA PHE A 172 11.05 -7.91 -21.32
C PHE A 172 12.48 -7.54 -21.75
N GLY A 173 13.35 -7.13 -20.83
CA GLY A 173 14.75 -6.81 -21.11
C GLY A 173 14.98 -5.49 -21.86
N GLU A 174 14.02 -4.57 -21.85
CA GLU A 174 14.13 -3.27 -22.51
C GLU A 174 14.94 -2.27 -21.68
N ASP A 175 15.75 -1.43 -22.31
CA ASP A 175 16.54 -0.44 -21.58
C ASP A 175 15.67 0.57 -20.83
N LEU A 176 16.11 0.93 -19.62
CA LEU A 176 15.47 1.99 -18.85
C LEU A 176 15.75 3.33 -19.53
N PRO A 177 14.74 4.19 -19.71
CA PRO A 177 14.95 5.49 -20.33
C PRO A 177 15.79 6.39 -19.42
N SER A 178 16.73 7.11 -20.02
CA SER A 178 17.42 8.23 -19.36
C SER A 178 16.63 9.51 -19.59
N CYS A 179 16.23 10.20 -18.52
CA CYS A 179 15.48 11.45 -18.60
C CYS A 179 15.91 12.44 -17.51
N GLN A 180 15.64 13.72 -17.73
CA GLN A 180 15.68 14.74 -16.68
C GLN A 180 14.38 14.70 -15.88
N GLU A 181 14.37 15.24 -14.65
CA GLU A 181 13.19 15.23 -13.78
C GLU A 181 11.97 15.91 -14.43
N GLU A 182 12.18 16.95 -15.23
CA GLU A 182 11.11 17.74 -15.87
C GLU A 182 10.38 16.99 -17.01
N GLU A 183 11.07 16.03 -17.64
CA GLU A 183 10.55 15.25 -18.78
C GLU A 183 10.21 13.80 -18.37
N GLU A 184 10.46 13.44 -17.11
CA GLU A 184 10.36 12.06 -16.63
C GLU A 184 8.96 11.48 -16.86
N PHE A 185 7.92 12.26 -16.58
CA PHE A 185 6.54 11.82 -16.76
C PHE A 185 6.23 11.42 -18.20
N SER A 186 6.54 12.31 -19.15
CA SER A 186 6.21 12.09 -20.57
C SER A 186 7.04 10.95 -21.16
N ILE A 187 8.32 10.87 -20.81
CA ILE A 187 9.22 9.80 -21.28
C ILE A 187 8.77 8.43 -20.75
N LEU A 188 8.46 8.31 -19.45
CA LEU A 188 7.97 7.06 -18.89
C LEU A 188 6.61 6.67 -19.47
N SER A 189 5.70 7.63 -19.66
CA SER A 189 4.38 7.37 -20.26
C SER A 189 4.50 6.84 -21.69
N CYS A 190 5.40 7.40 -22.50
CA CYS A 190 5.71 6.89 -23.84
C CYS A 190 6.36 5.51 -23.79
N CYS A 191 7.35 5.29 -22.91
CA CYS A 191 8.05 4.01 -22.75
C CYS A 191 7.10 2.85 -22.39
N LEU A 192 6.08 3.14 -21.58
CA LEU A 192 5.07 2.19 -21.14
C LEU A 192 3.94 1.97 -22.15
N GLY A 193 3.93 2.70 -23.27
CA GLY A 193 2.91 2.60 -24.31
C GLY A 193 1.57 3.23 -23.93
N LEU A 194 1.54 4.18 -22.99
CA LEU A 194 0.35 4.97 -22.67
C LEU A 194 0.03 5.97 -23.81
N LEU A 195 1.06 6.40 -24.53
CA LEU A 195 0.94 7.26 -25.70
C LEU A 195 1.43 6.54 -26.98
N PRO A 196 0.90 6.91 -28.16
CA PRO A 196 1.49 6.52 -29.44
C PRO A 196 2.96 6.93 -29.56
N THR A 197 3.78 6.10 -30.20
CA THR A 197 5.26 6.24 -30.32
C THR A 197 5.74 7.56 -30.96
N PHE A 198 4.86 8.34 -31.58
CA PHE A 198 5.18 9.58 -32.28
C PHE A 198 4.49 10.83 -31.68
N TYR A 199 4.02 10.75 -30.43
CA TYR A 199 3.47 11.93 -29.77
C TYR A 199 4.59 12.96 -29.56
N GLN A 200 4.51 14.10 -30.25
CA GLN A 200 5.35 15.25 -29.94
C GLN A 200 4.95 15.76 -28.55
N THR A 201 5.90 15.75 -27.63
CA THR A 201 5.74 16.36 -26.30
C THR A 201 5.81 17.87 -26.47
N GLU A 202 4.71 18.50 -26.90
CA GLU A 202 4.59 19.95 -26.79
C GLU A 202 4.52 20.32 -25.30
N HIS A 203 5.31 21.29 -24.88
CA HIS A 203 5.19 21.86 -23.54
C HIS A 203 4.10 22.94 -23.56
N PRO A 204 3.14 22.92 -22.61
CA PRO A 204 3.04 22.00 -21.47
C PRO A 204 2.39 20.64 -21.83
N PHE A 205 2.98 19.55 -21.32
CA PHE A 205 2.45 18.19 -21.49
C PHE A 205 1.23 17.95 -20.61
N ILE A 206 0.14 17.47 -21.19
CA ILE A 206 -1.12 17.19 -20.49
C ILE A 206 -1.20 15.69 -20.17
N SER A 207 -1.14 15.33 -18.89
CA SER A 207 -1.13 13.94 -18.41
C SER A 207 -2.41 13.17 -18.74
N ALA A 208 -3.57 13.83 -18.80
CA ALA A 208 -4.84 13.23 -19.22
C ALA A 208 -4.81 12.66 -20.66
N SER A 209 -3.87 13.08 -21.51
CA SER A 209 -3.70 12.52 -22.87
C SER A 209 -3.38 11.02 -22.88
N CYS A 210 -2.77 10.53 -21.79
CA CYS A 210 -2.38 9.14 -21.56
C CYS A 210 -3.56 8.22 -21.20
N LEU A 211 -4.76 8.78 -21.01
CA LEU A 211 -5.96 8.01 -20.66
C LEU A 211 -6.45 7.20 -21.87
N ASP A 212 -6.72 5.91 -21.61
CA ASP A 212 -7.27 4.96 -22.57
C ASP A 212 -8.33 4.13 -21.84
N TRP A 213 -9.60 4.51 -22.01
CA TRP A 213 -10.70 3.98 -21.21
C TRP A 213 -11.26 2.68 -21.82
N PRO A 214 -11.37 1.59 -21.05
CA PRO A 214 -11.92 0.32 -21.55
C PRO A 214 -13.44 0.36 -21.75
N VAL A 215 -14.12 1.30 -21.10
CA VAL A 215 -15.56 1.60 -21.15
C VAL A 215 -15.72 3.12 -21.10
N PRO A 216 -16.89 3.72 -21.41
CA PRO A 216 -17.07 5.17 -21.35
C PRO A 216 -16.64 5.76 -20.00
N ALA A 217 -15.80 6.81 -20.03
CA ALA A 217 -15.10 7.29 -18.84
C ALA A 217 -16.06 7.74 -17.74
N PHE A 218 -17.11 8.46 -18.11
CA PHE A 218 -18.09 9.00 -17.16
C PHE A 218 -18.89 7.90 -16.47
N ASP A 219 -19.19 6.79 -17.15
CA ASP A 219 -19.99 5.71 -16.59
C ASP A 219 -19.18 4.96 -15.52
N ILE A 220 -17.92 4.61 -15.82
CA ILE A 220 -17.07 3.90 -14.86
C ILE A 220 -16.65 4.78 -13.68
N ILE A 221 -16.37 6.06 -13.91
CA ILE A 221 -16.10 7.02 -12.82
C ILE A 221 -17.34 7.15 -11.92
N SER A 222 -18.55 7.21 -12.48
CA SER A 222 -19.77 7.29 -11.68
C SER A 222 -19.92 6.05 -10.78
N GLN A 223 -19.68 4.86 -11.31
CA GLN A 223 -19.69 3.62 -10.53
C GLN A 223 -18.64 3.65 -9.39
N TRP A 224 -17.41 4.05 -9.68
CA TRP A 224 -16.34 4.13 -8.68
C TRP A 224 -16.64 5.18 -7.60
N CYS A 225 -17.17 6.35 -7.98
CA CYS A 225 -17.61 7.38 -7.04
C CYS A 225 -18.81 6.92 -6.19
N PHE A 226 -19.72 6.13 -6.76
CA PHE A 226 -20.84 5.53 -6.03
C PHE A 226 -20.35 4.57 -4.93
N GLU A 227 -19.37 3.71 -5.22
CA GLU A 227 -18.75 2.83 -4.22
C GLU A 227 -18.17 3.63 -3.03
N ILE A 228 -17.50 4.75 -3.32
CA ILE A 228 -16.96 5.66 -2.28
C ILE A 228 -18.09 6.30 -1.47
N ASN A 229 -19.13 6.81 -2.13
CA ASN A 229 -20.27 7.41 -1.44
C ASN A 229 -20.94 6.38 -0.50
N SER A 230 -21.21 5.16 -0.99
CA SER A 230 -21.78 4.07 -0.18
C SER A 230 -20.88 3.64 0.99
N PHE A 231 -19.56 3.68 0.80
CA PHE A 231 -18.61 3.41 1.88
C PHE A 231 -18.61 4.53 2.94
N THR A 232 -18.54 5.79 2.51
CA THR A 232 -18.49 6.96 3.41
C THR A 232 -19.79 7.18 4.19
N GLU A 233 -20.93 6.71 3.69
CA GLU A 233 -22.18 6.67 4.48
C GLU A 233 -22.05 5.85 5.77
N ARG A 234 -21.22 4.80 5.75
CA ARG A 234 -20.96 3.91 6.90
C ARG A 234 -19.70 4.29 7.67
N HIS A 235 -18.73 4.93 7.00
CA HIS A 235 -17.38 5.19 7.51
C HIS A 235 -16.88 6.60 7.13
N ALA A 236 -17.57 7.65 7.57
CA ALA A 236 -17.32 9.04 7.15
C ALA A 236 -15.87 9.52 7.43
N GLU A 237 -15.36 9.27 8.64
CA GLU A 237 -14.02 9.71 9.08
C GLU A 237 -12.89 8.99 8.31
N GLN A 238 -13.04 7.68 8.10
CA GLN A 238 -12.03 6.88 7.40
C GLN A 238 -12.05 7.15 5.89
N GLY A 239 -13.21 7.52 5.34
CA GLY A 239 -13.41 7.70 3.90
C GLY A 239 -12.48 8.74 3.28
N LYS A 240 -12.29 9.90 3.94
CA LYS A 240 -11.37 10.96 3.50
C LYS A 240 -9.90 10.55 3.66
N ALA A 241 -9.54 10.00 4.82
CA ALA A 241 -8.17 9.64 5.15
C ALA A 241 -7.57 8.61 4.18
N LEU A 242 -8.39 7.68 3.68
CA LEU A 242 -7.96 6.65 2.73
C LEU A 242 -7.77 7.17 1.29
N LEU A 243 -8.39 8.30 0.92
CA LEU A 243 -8.23 8.93 -0.39
C LEU A 243 -6.99 9.83 -0.47
N ILE A 244 -6.59 10.42 0.66
CA ILE A 244 -5.39 11.27 0.74
C ILE A 244 -4.19 10.35 1.02
N GLN A 245 -3.75 9.61 0.01
CA GLN A 245 -2.47 8.91 0.08
C GLN A 245 -1.34 9.91 -0.15
N GLU A 246 -0.45 10.08 0.83
CA GLU A 246 0.80 10.80 0.61
C GLU A 246 1.65 9.99 -0.37
N SER A 247 1.97 10.58 -1.53
CA SER A 247 2.81 9.99 -2.58
C SER A 247 4.28 9.77 -2.18
N ARG A 248 4.63 9.97 -0.90
CA ARG A 248 5.96 9.71 -0.37
C ARG A 248 6.08 8.26 0.09
N TRP A 249 6.55 7.41 -0.82
CA TRP A 249 6.99 6.06 -0.47
C TRP A 249 8.07 6.16 0.62
N LYS A 250 7.78 5.60 1.79
CA LYS A 250 8.78 5.38 2.84
C LYS A 250 9.25 3.95 2.70
N LEU A 251 10.55 3.74 2.77
CA LEU A 251 11.12 2.40 2.79
C LEU A 251 10.48 1.60 3.94
N PRO A 252 10.22 0.30 3.78
CA PRO A 252 9.80 -0.53 4.90
C PRO A 252 10.83 -0.43 6.02
N HIS A 253 10.38 -0.14 7.23
CA HIS A 253 11.22 -0.07 8.41
C HIS A 253 10.65 -0.96 9.50
N LEU A 254 11.52 -1.52 10.33
CA LEU A 254 11.10 -2.26 11.50
C LEU A 254 10.50 -1.29 12.54
N LEU A 255 9.69 -1.83 13.44
CA LEU A 255 9.06 -1.11 14.54
C LEU A 255 10.08 -0.21 15.25
N GLN A 256 9.77 1.07 15.45
CA GLN A 256 10.66 1.94 16.20
C GLN A 256 10.68 1.51 17.67
N LEU A 257 11.86 1.15 18.15
CA LEU A 257 12.05 0.66 19.51
C LEU A 257 12.55 1.79 20.43
N PRO A 258 12.04 1.90 21.68
CA PRO A 258 12.51 2.90 22.65
C PRO A 258 14.01 2.79 22.95
N GLU A 259 14.64 3.92 23.32
CA GLU A 259 16.07 3.94 23.64
C GLU A 259 16.46 3.04 24.82
N ASN A 260 15.61 3.00 25.86
CA ASN A 260 15.82 2.18 27.06
C ASN A 260 15.01 0.88 27.01
N TYR A 261 15.67 -0.27 27.16
CA TYR A 261 15.01 -1.58 27.14
C TYR A 261 13.96 -1.74 28.25
N ASN A 262 14.16 -1.09 29.41
CA ASN A 262 13.23 -1.18 30.54
C ASN A 262 11.83 -0.69 30.16
N THR A 263 11.71 0.26 29.23
CA THR A 263 10.41 0.72 28.71
C THR A 263 9.66 -0.42 28.03
N ILE A 264 10.32 -1.21 27.19
CA ILE A 264 9.75 -2.39 26.53
C ILE A 264 9.41 -3.45 27.59
N PHE A 265 10.36 -3.76 28.48
CA PHE A 265 10.19 -4.81 29.47
C PHE A 265 9.00 -4.54 30.40
N GLN A 266 8.91 -3.32 30.95
CA GLN A 266 7.81 -2.94 31.84
C GLN A 266 6.45 -2.98 31.14
N TYR A 267 6.39 -2.57 29.87
CA TYR A 267 5.15 -2.56 29.10
C TYR A 267 4.66 -3.99 28.76
N TYR A 268 5.56 -4.89 28.37
CA TYR A 268 5.17 -6.22 27.86
C TYR A 268 5.25 -7.37 28.87
N HIS A 269 6.10 -7.31 29.90
CA HIS A 269 6.39 -8.46 30.76
C HIS A 269 5.17 -9.04 31.50
N ARG A 270 4.14 -8.23 31.75
CA ARG A 270 2.86 -8.66 32.37
C ARG A 270 1.66 -8.55 31.44
N LYS A 271 1.88 -8.26 30.16
CA LYS A 271 0.80 -8.14 29.18
C LYS A 271 0.24 -9.52 28.88
N THR A 272 -1.09 -9.63 28.82
CA THR A 272 -1.78 -10.86 28.48
C THR A 272 -1.83 -11.05 26.97
N CYS A 273 -1.71 -12.29 26.51
CA CYS A 273 -1.91 -12.65 25.11
C CYS A 273 -3.37 -12.45 24.73
N SER A 274 -3.63 -11.85 23.56
CA SER A 274 -4.99 -11.64 23.04
C SER A 274 -5.70 -12.95 22.70
N VAL A 275 -4.96 -14.00 22.36
CA VAL A 275 -5.52 -15.31 21.96
C VAL A 275 -5.85 -16.17 23.19
N CYS A 276 -4.89 -16.42 24.07
CA CYS A 276 -5.09 -17.33 25.20
C CYS A 276 -5.41 -16.64 26.54
N THR A 277 -5.48 -15.31 26.55
CA THR A 277 -5.78 -14.44 27.72
C THR A 277 -4.88 -14.60 28.94
N LYS A 278 -3.78 -15.36 28.80
CA LYS A 278 -2.76 -15.59 29.84
C LYS A 278 -1.50 -14.76 29.57
N VAL A 279 -0.72 -14.49 30.60
CA VAL A 279 0.63 -13.93 30.45
C VAL A 279 1.53 -15.00 29.82
N PRO A 280 2.12 -14.75 28.64
CA PRO A 280 2.99 -15.74 27.99
C PRO A 280 4.25 -16.02 28.82
N LYS A 281 4.72 -17.27 28.81
CA LYS A 281 6.03 -17.63 29.39
C LYS A 281 7.18 -17.03 28.57
N ASP A 282 7.04 -17.12 27.25
CA ASP A 282 7.98 -16.59 26.26
C ASP A 282 7.27 -15.52 25.42
N PRO A 283 7.06 -14.31 25.98
CA PRO A 283 6.46 -13.18 25.28
C PRO A 283 7.41 -12.67 24.20
N ALA A 284 6.89 -12.53 22.98
CA ALA A 284 7.65 -12.01 21.85
C ALA A 284 6.84 -10.95 21.08
N VAL A 285 7.54 -9.96 20.52
CA VAL A 285 6.94 -8.92 19.68
C VAL A 285 7.49 -9.02 18.27
N CYS A 286 6.61 -9.08 17.27
CA CYS A 286 6.99 -9.01 15.87
C CYS A 286 7.49 -7.60 15.53
N LEU A 287 8.74 -7.47 15.09
CA LEU A 287 9.31 -6.18 14.72
C LEU A 287 8.80 -5.66 13.36
N VAL A 288 8.10 -6.48 12.58
CA VAL A 288 7.52 -6.05 11.30
C VAL A 288 6.19 -5.31 11.50
N CYS A 289 5.32 -5.81 12.38
CA CYS A 289 3.95 -5.28 12.55
C CYS A 289 3.59 -4.88 14.00
N GLY A 290 4.46 -5.13 14.98
CA GLY A 290 4.21 -4.83 16.40
C GLY A 290 3.31 -5.82 17.14
N THR A 291 2.87 -6.92 16.50
CA THR A 291 1.99 -7.91 17.15
C THR A 291 2.72 -8.64 18.28
N PHE A 292 2.05 -8.78 19.43
CA PHE A 292 2.52 -9.51 20.61
C PHE A 292 2.03 -10.96 20.58
N VAL A 293 2.95 -11.93 20.64
CA VAL A 293 2.68 -13.36 20.44
C VAL A 293 3.32 -14.24 21.53
N CYS A 294 2.76 -15.42 21.75
CA CYS A 294 3.38 -16.50 22.51
C CYS A 294 4.38 -17.24 21.62
N LEU A 295 5.67 -17.20 21.95
CA LEU A 295 6.69 -17.84 21.10
C LEU A 295 6.58 -19.38 21.10
N LYS A 296 6.71 -20.02 22.27
CA LYS A 296 6.80 -21.48 22.43
C LYS A 296 5.61 -22.08 23.19
N GLY A 297 4.54 -21.31 23.38
CA GLY A 297 3.39 -21.74 24.17
C GLY A 297 2.52 -22.76 23.42
N LEU A 298 2.13 -23.86 24.10
CA LEU A 298 1.08 -24.77 23.59
C LEU A 298 -0.31 -24.10 23.54
N CYS A 299 -0.49 -23.00 24.27
CA CYS A 299 -1.77 -22.31 24.47
C CYS A 299 -2.36 -21.65 23.22
N CYS A 300 -1.52 -21.31 22.24
CA CYS A 300 -1.94 -20.62 21.00
C CYS A 300 -1.59 -21.44 19.76
N LYS A 301 -1.37 -22.75 19.91
CA LYS A 301 -0.99 -23.63 18.81
C LYS A 301 -2.21 -23.93 17.93
N GLN A 302 -2.11 -23.65 16.63
CA GLN A 302 -3.16 -23.89 15.65
C GLN A 302 -2.64 -24.76 14.52
N GLN A 303 -3.39 -25.81 14.14
CA GLN A 303 -3.01 -26.72 13.04
C GLN A 303 -1.57 -27.24 13.12
N SER A 304 -1.08 -27.50 14.33
CA SER A 304 0.30 -27.90 14.65
C SER A 304 1.38 -26.81 14.57
N TYR A 305 1.04 -25.57 14.24
CA TYR A 305 1.93 -24.41 14.25
C TYR A 305 1.78 -23.61 15.54
N CYS A 306 2.89 -23.29 16.21
CA CYS A 306 2.89 -22.29 17.27
C CYS A 306 2.59 -20.90 16.70
N GLU A 307 2.08 -20.02 17.57
CA GLU A 307 1.57 -18.70 17.19
C GLU A 307 2.61 -17.88 16.42
N CYS A 308 3.87 -17.88 16.84
CA CYS A 308 4.92 -17.11 16.17
C CYS A 308 5.28 -17.65 14.76
N VAL A 309 5.29 -18.97 14.56
CA VAL A 309 5.54 -19.56 13.23
C VAL A 309 4.36 -19.26 12.30
N LEU A 310 3.12 -19.44 12.79
CA LEU A 310 1.93 -19.09 12.02
C LEU A 310 1.89 -17.59 11.69
N HIS A 311 2.20 -16.74 12.66
CA HIS A 311 2.30 -15.30 12.45
C HIS A 311 3.37 -14.94 11.42
N SER A 312 4.54 -15.60 11.42
CA SER A 312 5.57 -15.35 10.40
C SER A 312 5.08 -15.67 8.99
N GLN A 313 4.26 -16.72 8.82
CA GLN A 313 3.65 -17.08 7.54
C GLN A 313 2.66 -16.01 7.08
N ASN A 314 1.81 -15.52 7.97
CA ASN A 314 0.76 -14.57 7.65
C ASN A 314 1.29 -13.12 7.48
N CYS A 315 2.19 -12.68 8.37
CA CYS A 315 2.66 -11.29 8.42
C CYS A 315 3.85 -11.02 7.48
N GLY A 316 4.74 -11.99 7.30
CA GLY A 316 6.00 -11.78 6.57
C GLY A 316 6.29 -12.86 5.53
N ALA A 317 5.24 -13.52 5.02
CA ALA A 317 5.32 -14.58 4.01
C ALA A 317 6.34 -15.69 4.36
N GLY A 318 6.41 -16.05 5.63
CA GLY A 318 7.32 -17.07 6.18
C GLY A 318 8.63 -16.50 6.74
N THR A 319 8.83 -15.18 6.73
CA THR A 319 9.92 -14.50 7.44
C THR A 319 9.35 -13.75 8.64
N GLY A 320 9.87 -14.02 9.84
CA GLY A 320 9.45 -13.32 11.06
C GLY A 320 10.66 -12.88 11.87
N ILE A 321 10.62 -11.65 12.38
CA ILE A 321 11.68 -11.07 13.22
C ILE A 321 11.03 -10.72 14.55
N PHE A 322 11.41 -11.43 15.61
CA PHE A 322 10.76 -11.28 16.90
C PHE A 322 11.76 -10.88 17.98
N LEU A 323 11.40 -9.87 18.78
CA LEU A 323 12.11 -9.52 20.00
C LEU A 323 11.55 -10.31 21.17
N LEU A 324 12.39 -11.11 21.82
CA LEU A 324 12.04 -11.88 23.02
C LEU A 324 12.14 -10.97 24.25
N ILE A 325 11.00 -10.66 24.85
CA ILE A 325 10.90 -9.64 25.91
C ILE A 325 11.64 -10.05 27.18
N ASN A 326 11.59 -11.33 27.55
CA ASN A 326 12.28 -11.82 28.75
C ASN A 326 13.79 -12.06 28.53
N ALA A 327 14.26 -12.03 27.28
CA ALA A 327 15.65 -12.36 26.96
C ALA A 327 16.45 -11.24 26.30
N SER A 328 15.79 -10.18 25.82
CA SER A 328 16.41 -9.11 25.02
C SER A 328 17.10 -9.65 23.75
N VAL A 329 16.68 -10.81 23.25
CA VAL A 329 17.29 -11.45 22.07
C VAL A 329 16.30 -11.43 20.91
N ILE A 330 16.80 -11.17 19.71
CA ILE A 330 16.05 -11.31 18.47
C ILE A 330 16.16 -12.73 17.94
N ILE A 331 15.01 -13.30 17.61
CA ILE A 331 14.87 -14.56 16.88
C ILE A 331 14.35 -14.28 15.48
N ILE A 332 14.97 -14.90 14.48
CA ILE A 332 14.55 -14.83 13.09
C ILE A 332 13.97 -16.19 12.71
N ILE A 333 12.76 -16.20 12.17
CA ILE A 333 12.12 -17.35 11.54
C ILE A 333 12.18 -17.11 10.03
N ARG A 334 12.57 -18.14 9.27
CA ARG A 334 12.56 -18.14 7.80
C ARG A 334 12.17 -19.51 7.28
N GLY A 335 10.97 -19.63 6.72
CA GLY A 335 10.40 -20.88 6.24
C GLY A 335 10.23 -21.89 7.37
N HIS A 336 11.00 -22.99 7.31
CA HIS A 336 11.00 -24.06 8.34
C HIS A 336 12.16 -23.96 9.34
N ARG A 337 12.94 -22.87 9.28
CA ARG A 337 14.17 -22.68 10.04
C ARG A 337 14.07 -21.46 10.93
N PHE A 338 14.84 -21.45 12.00
CA PHE A 338 15.02 -20.27 12.84
C PHE A 338 16.49 -20.10 13.23
N CYS A 339 16.87 -18.90 13.64
CA CYS A 339 18.16 -18.64 14.27
C CYS A 339 18.04 -17.54 15.33
N LEU A 340 18.93 -17.56 16.33
CA LEU A 340 19.12 -16.44 17.24
C LEU A 340 20.05 -15.42 16.59
N TRP A 341 19.56 -14.22 16.34
CA TRP A 341 20.35 -13.17 15.70
C TRP A 341 21.31 -12.51 16.69
N GLY A 342 20.84 -12.24 17.91
CA GLY A 342 21.56 -11.54 18.97
C GLY A 342 20.68 -10.46 19.60
N SER A 343 21.26 -9.59 20.43
CA SER A 343 20.54 -8.45 20.99
C SER A 343 20.84 -7.17 20.20
N VAL A 344 19.84 -6.31 20.03
CA VAL A 344 20.02 -4.92 19.58
C VAL A 344 20.15 -3.95 20.77
N TYR A 345 19.99 -4.46 21.99
CA TYR A 345 20.12 -3.71 23.23
C TYR A 345 21.40 -4.12 23.95
N LEU A 346 22.26 -3.14 24.21
CA LEU A 346 23.58 -3.36 24.80
C LEU A 346 23.70 -2.58 26.11
N ASP A 347 24.53 -3.08 27.02
CA ASP A 347 24.90 -2.30 28.20
C ASP A 347 25.88 -1.16 27.84
N ALA A 348 26.26 -0.36 28.83
CA ALA A 348 27.20 0.76 28.66
C ALA A 348 28.58 0.36 28.12
N HIS A 349 28.94 -0.94 28.15
CA HIS A 349 30.20 -1.47 27.64
C HIS A 349 30.04 -2.13 26.26
N GLY A 350 28.84 -2.09 25.67
CA GLY A 350 28.56 -2.71 24.37
C GLY A 350 28.29 -4.22 24.47
N GLU A 351 28.04 -4.75 25.65
CA GLU A 351 27.80 -6.19 25.85
C GLU A 351 26.30 -6.54 25.85
N GLU A 352 25.98 -7.73 25.35
CA GLU A 352 24.63 -8.29 25.45
C GLU A 352 24.35 -8.78 26.89
N ASP A 353 23.11 -8.66 27.36
CA ASP A 353 22.62 -9.31 28.58
C ASP A 353 21.49 -10.28 28.25
N ARG A 354 21.86 -11.45 27.73
CA ARG A 354 20.91 -12.50 27.32
C ARG A 354 20.19 -13.04 28.56
N ASP A 355 18.88 -13.28 28.41
CA ASP A 355 17.99 -13.70 29.51
C ASP A 355 17.93 -12.69 30.67
N LEU A 356 18.45 -11.46 30.48
CA LEU A 356 18.47 -10.38 31.47
C LEU A 356 19.07 -10.79 32.83
N ARG A 357 20.04 -11.72 32.83
CA ARG A 357 20.57 -12.31 34.07
C ARG A 357 21.46 -11.34 34.85
N ARG A 358 22.15 -10.41 34.17
CA ARG A 358 23.03 -9.45 34.83
C ARG A 358 22.25 -8.27 35.41
N GLY A 359 21.05 -7.99 34.88
CA GLY A 359 20.19 -6.90 35.35
C GLY A 359 20.76 -5.52 35.04
N LYS A 360 21.66 -5.41 34.06
CA LYS A 360 22.26 -4.12 33.68
C LYS A 360 21.27 -3.31 32.84
N PRO A 361 21.25 -1.97 32.95
CA PRO A 361 20.53 -1.12 32.02
C PRO A 361 21.02 -1.37 30.59
N LEU A 362 20.08 -1.62 29.66
CA LEU A 362 20.38 -1.83 28.25
C LEU A 362 19.79 -0.72 27.39
N TYR A 363 20.54 -0.31 26.38
CA TYR A 363 20.20 0.76 25.46
C TYR A 363 20.30 0.28 24.01
N ILE A 364 19.44 0.82 23.15
CA ILE A 364 19.42 0.43 21.74
C ILE A 364 20.72 0.85 21.04
N CYS A 365 21.36 -0.11 20.37
CA CYS A 365 22.46 0.17 19.45
C CYS A 365 21.87 0.41 18.06
N LYS A 366 21.81 1.69 17.66
CA LYS A 366 21.21 2.13 16.39
C LYS A 366 21.92 1.49 15.19
N GLU A 367 23.22 1.24 15.29
CA GLU A 367 24.02 0.57 14.26
C GLU A 367 23.58 -0.89 14.07
N ARG A 368 23.45 -1.66 15.17
CA ARG A 368 22.97 -3.05 15.10
C ARG A 368 21.54 -3.12 14.59
N TYR A 369 20.69 -2.18 14.99
CA TYR A 369 19.31 -2.12 14.51
C TYR A 369 19.22 -1.86 13.00
N LYS A 370 20.02 -0.92 12.48
CA LYS A 370 20.13 -0.67 11.03
C LYS A 370 20.61 -1.89 10.26
N VAL A 371 21.59 -2.64 10.78
CA VAL A 371 22.06 -3.88 10.14
C VAL A 371 20.95 -4.93 10.09
N LEU A 372 20.19 -5.12 11.18
CA LEU A 372 19.05 -6.03 11.22
C LEU A 372 18.00 -5.65 10.16
N GLU A 373 17.64 -4.37 10.11
CA GLU A 373 16.66 -3.83 9.17
C GLU A 373 17.13 -3.97 7.71
N GLN A 374 18.38 -3.66 7.42
CA GLN A 374 18.97 -3.86 6.08
C GLN A 374 18.94 -5.33 5.66
N GLN A 375 19.24 -6.26 6.57
CA GLN A 375 19.18 -7.70 6.28
C GLN A 375 17.77 -8.18 5.99
N TRP A 376 16.77 -7.58 6.64
CA TRP A 376 15.37 -7.83 6.37
C TRP A 376 14.96 -7.32 4.99
N ILE A 377 15.19 -6.03 4.72
CA ILE A 377 14.81 -5.37 3.46
C ILE A 377 15.47 -6.04 2.24
N SER A 378 16.74 -6.44 2.38
CA SER A 378 17.48 -7.12 1.31
C SER A 378 17.25 -8.64 1.25
N HIS A 379 16.43 -9.20 2.14
CA HIS A 379 16.20 -10.64 2.27
C HIS A 379 17.49 -11.47 2.45
N THR A 380 18.55 -10.91 3.06
CA THR A 380 19.89 -11.51 3.13
C THR A 380 20.18 -12.31 4.40
N PHE A 381 19.17 -12.58 5.25
CA PHE A 381 19.36 -13.40 6.45
C PHE A 381 19.97 -14.79 6.19
N ASP A 382 19.81 -15.39 5.01
CA ASP A 382 20.46 -16.66 4.69
C ASP A 382 21.99 -16.56 4.53
N HIS A 383 22.52 -15.36 4.27
CA HIS A 383 23.94 -15.12 4.02
C HIS A 383 24.74 -14.76 5.27
N ILE A 384 24.07 -14.62 6.43
CA ILE A 384 24.75 -14.32 7.68
C ILE A 384 25.31 -15.60 8.30
N ASN A 385 26.49 -15.50 8.93
CA ASN A 385 27.10 -16.61 9.63
C ASN A 385 26.43 -16.84 11.00
N LYS A 386 25.18 -17.29 10.98
CA LYS A 386 24.40 -17.67 12.17
C LYS A 386 23.98 -19.14 12.06
N ARG A 387 23.86 -19.78 13.22
CA ARG A 387 23.45 -21.18 13.30
C ARG A 387 21.93 -21.28 13.12
N TRP A 388 21.51 -21.73 11.94
CA TRP A 388 20.11 -22.05 11.65
C TRP A 388 19.76 -23.43 12.19
N GLY A 389 18.60 -23.53 12.85
CA GLY A 389 18.02 -24.78 13.33
C GLY A 389 16.60 -24.98 12.79
N PRO A 390 16.13 -26.22 12.65
CA PRO A 390 14.73 -26.49 12.34
C PRO A 390 13.84 -26.16 13.54
N HIS A 391 12.69 -25.51 13.32
CA HIS A 391 11.73 -25.23 14.41
C HIS A 391 10.59 -26.27 14.51
N TYR A 392 10.42 -27.18 13.54
CA TYR A 392 9.38 -28.23 13.53
C TYR A 392 7.97 -27.73 13.91
N ASN A 393 7.62 -26.51 13.47
CA ASN A 393 6.37 -25.80 13.80
C ASN A 393 6.07 -25.60 15.31
N GLY A 394 7.03 -25.89 16.21
CA GLY A 394 6.89 -25.73 17.67
C GLY A 394 7.91 -24.78 18.32
N LEU A 395 9.00 -24.50 17.59
CA LEU A 395 10.16 -23.66 17.94
C LEU A 395 11.05 -24.18 19.07
#